data_AF-A0A2G5UAD0-F1
#
_entry.id   AF-A0A2G5UAD0-F1
#
_cell.length_a   1.000
_cell.length_b   1.000
_cell.length_c   1.000
_cell.angle_alpha   90.00
_cell.angle_beta   90.00
_cell.angle_gamma   90.00
#
_symmetry.space_group_name_H-M   'P 1'
#
loop_
_entity.id
_entity.type
_entity.pdbx_description
1 polymer ?
#
loop_
_entity_poly.entity_id
_entity_poly.type
_entity_poly.pdbx_seq_one_letter_code
_entity_poly.pdbx_strand_id
1 'polypeptide(L)'
;MEKVENDVDTFWSGLIMENNIGQVLAMSCFECKFLVEDMGTDMISNRKKLSDDVRDFACYKIVTANMTASCIDFLDLYLPTVIQMTIEQFTPLGICQANKCCPPNSEELLRAFTYQEIQAEKCPTMKSLESYVASNIIGSPIEKYFENSLTDTICSRSISLFQPTCQRIMLAVAPRFTSLTAVLASENKFSQALLC
;
A
#
# COMPACT_ATOMS: atom_id res chain seq x y z
N MET A 1 20.52 -15.16 2.18
CA MET A 1 20.21 -13.98 3.02
C MET A 1 20.88 -12.74 2.46
N GLU A 2 22.21 -12.72 2.33
CA GLU A 2 22.99 -11.58 1.81
C GLU A 2 22.51 -11.04 0.44
N LYS A 3 22.13 -11.91 -0.51
CA LYS A 3 21.56 -11.47 -1.79
C LYS A 3 20.22 -10.75 -1.66
N VAL A 4 19.34 -11.23 -0.77
CA VAL A 4 18.01 -10.63 -0.54
C VAL A 4 18.16 -9.28 0.17
N GLU A 5 19.10 -9.19 1.11
CA GLU A 5 19.41 -7.94 1.81
C GLU A 5 19.94 -6.88 0.83
N ASN A 6 20.84 -7.26 -0.08
CA ASN A 6 21.32 -6.37 -1.15
C ASN A 6 20.21 -5.94 -2.14
N ASP A 7 19.29 -6.84 -2.49
CA ASP A 7 18.19 -6.51 -3.40
C ASP A 7 17.19 -5.53 -2.74
N VAL A 8 16.95 -5.69 -1.44
CA VAL A 8 16.12 -4.76 -0.63
C VAL A 8 16.78 -3.39 -0.52
N ASP A 9 18.08 -3.33 -0.21
CA ASP A 9 18.82 -2.06 -0.13
C ASP A 9 18.85 -1.33 -1.48
N THR A 10 18.99 -2.07 -2.59
CA THR A 10 18.99 -1.49 -3.95
C THR A 10 17.62 -0.95 -4.34
N PHE A 11 16.54 -1.67 -4.00
CA PHE A 11 15.16 -1.23 -4.26
C PHE A 11 14.84 0.09 -3.56
N TRP A 12 15.21 0.21 -2.28
CA TRP A 12 14.94 1.40 -1.47
C TRP A 12 15.84 2.61 -1.81
N SER A 13 16.99 2.38 -2.45
CA SER A 13 17.93 3.44 -2.83
C SER A 13 17.59 4.13 -4.15
N GLY A 14 16.54 3.70 -4.87
CA GLY A 14 16.24 4.17 -6.22
C GLY A 14 15.62 5.56 -6.33
N LEU A 15 14.97 6.05 -5.26
CA LEU A 15 14.31 7.36 -5.23
C LEU A 15 14.96 8.25 -4.16
N ILE A 16 15.81 9.16 -4.64
CA ILE A 16 16.52 10.13 -3.81
C ILE A 16 16.19 11.55 -4.25
N MET A 17 16.06 12.45 -3.29
CA MET A 17 15.99 13.90 -3.54
C MET A 17 17.18 14.58 -2.89
N GLU A 18 17.79 15.55 -3.57
CA GLU A 18 18.90 16.34 -3.04
C GLU A 18 18.48 17.80 -2.89
N ASN A 19 18.73 18.41 -1.73
CA ASN A 19 18.47 19.82 -1.52
C ASN A 19 19.67 20.70 -1.92
N ASN A 20 19.50 22.02 -1.87
CA ASN A 20 20.50 22.99 -2.32
C ASN A 20 21.79 23.03 -1.47
N ILE A 21 21.83 22.37 -0.31
CA ILE A 21 23.01 22.22 0.56
C ILE A 21 23.62 20.81 0.51
N GLY A 22 23.18 19.96 -0.43
CA GLY A 22 23.75 18.63 -0.68
C GLY A 22 23.26 17.54 0.28
N GLN A 23 22.17 17.77 1.01
CA GLN A 23 21.54 16.72 1.81
C GLN A 23 20.66 15.84 0.93
N VAL A 24 20.78 14.52 1.11
CA VAL A 24 20.03 13.53 0.34
C VAL A 24 18.94 12.92 1.20
N LEU A 25 17.68 13.07 0.78
CA LEU A 25 16.55 12.36 1.34
C LEU A 25 16.32 11.07 0.57
N ALA A 26 16.43 9.94 1.26
CA ALA A 26 15.93 8.67 0.75
C ALA A 26 14.41 8.62 0.93
N MET A 27 13.67 8.49 -0.19
CA MET A 27 12.20 8.41 -0.15
C MET A 27 11.69 7.12 0.51
N SER A 28 12.54 6.11 0.65
CA SER A 28 12.25 4.84 1.30
C SER A 28 11.65 4.97 2.71
N CYS A 29 12.04 5.99 3.49
CA CYS A 29 11.45 6.21 4.81
C CYS A 29 9.99 6.64 4.68
N PHE A 30 9.70 7.59 3.78
CA PHE A 30 8.35 8.10 3.55
C PHE A 30 7.44 6.99 3.01
N GLU A 31 7.91 6.27 1.99
CA GLU A 31 7.17 5.17 1.35
C GLU A 31 6.86 4.04 2.32
N CYS A 32 7.85 3.61 3.10
CA CYS A 32 7.62 2.58 4.09
C CYS A 32 6.60 3.02 5.14
N LYS A 33 6.72 4.26 5.67
CA LYS A 33 5.78 4.76 6.68
C LYS A 33 4.36 4.79 6.14
N PHE A 34 4.18 5.28 4.91
CA PHE A 34 2.89 5.32 4.24
C PHE A 34 2.31 3.91 4.08
N LEU A 35 3.09 2.95 3.58
CA LEU A 35 2.64 1.57 3.39
C LEU A 35 2.28 0.89 4.71
N VAL A 36 3.09 1.05 5.76
CA VAL A 36 2.82 0.45 7.07
C VAL A 36 1.58 1.06 7.72
N GLU A 37 1.36 2.36 7.57
CA GLU A 37 0.17 3.05 8.07
C GLU A 37 -1.10 2.58 7.35
N ASP A 38 -1.05 2.46 6.02
CA ASP A 38 -2.15 1.95 5.21
C ASP A 38 -2.46 0.49 5.55
N MET A 39 -1.43 -0.38 5.63
CA MET A 39 -1.58 -1.77 6.06
C MET A 39 -2.21 -1.87 7.46
N GLY A 40 -1.73 -1.09 8.43
CA GLY A 40 -2.29 -1.08 9.78
C GLY A 40 -3.77 -0.67 9.78
N THR A 41 -4.11 0.36 9.02
CA THR A 41 -5.49 0.85 8.86
C THR A 41 -6.40 -0.20 8.21
N ASP A 42 -5.93 -0.87 7.16
CA ASP A 42 -6.66 -1.93 6.47
C ASP A 42 -6.90 -3.12 7.41
N MET A 43 -5.86 -3.58 8.11
CA MET A 43 -5.97 -4.69 9.07
C MET A 43 -6.95 -4.40 10.19
N ILE A 44 -6.95 -3.17 10.74
CA ILE A 44 -7.91 -2.77 11.77
C ILE A 44 -9.33 -2.68 11.17
N SER A 45 -9.48 -2.09 9.99
CA SER A 45 -10.78 -1.94 9.33
C SER A 45 -11.40 -3.29 8.98
N ASN A 46 -10.58 -4.24 8.54
CA ASN A 46 -10.95 -5.60 8.16
C ASN A 46 -10.77 -6.64 9.29
N ARG A 47 -10.51 -6.20 10.53
CA ARG A 47 -10.16 -7.09 11.66
C ARG A 47 -11.16 -8.23 11.91
N LYS A 48 -12.45 -8.00 11.66
CA LYS A 48 -13.47 -9.05 11.77
C LYS A 48 -13.26 -10.15 10.74
N LYS A 49 -13.04 -9.78 9.47
CA LYS A 49 -12.79 -10.74 8.40
C LYS A 49 -11.49 -11.52 8.65
N LEU A 50 -10.43 -10.84 9.06
CA LEU A 50 -9.17 -11.49 9.43
C LEU A 50 -9.35 -12.45 10.61
N SER A 51 -10.16 -12.05 11.60
CA SER A 51 -10.54 -12.92 12.71
C SER A 51 -11.34 -14.14 12.25
N ASP A 52 -12.30 -13.96 11.33
CA ASP A 52 -13.11 -15.04 10.78
C ASP A 52 -12.23 -16.06 10.04
N ASP A 53 -11.24 -15.60 9.25
CA ASP A 53 -10.30 -16.46 8.52
C ASP A 53 -9.44 -17.32 9.48
N VAL A 54 -8.89 -16.70 10.53
CA VAL A 54 -8.09 -17.40 11.56
C VAL A 54 -8.96 -18.36 12.37
N ARG A 55 -10.18 -17.95 12.73
CA ARG A 55 -11.15 -18.80 13.41
C ARG A 55 -11.48 -20.03 12.58
N ASP A 56 -11.81 -19.86 11.31
CA ASP A 56 -12.22 -20.97 10.46
C ASP A 56 -11.06 -21.95 10.26
N PHE A 57 -9.84 -21.43 10.11
CA PHE A 57 -8.64 -22.28 10.11
C PHE A 57 -8.47 -23.03 11.45
N ALA A 58 -8.44 -22.34 12.58
CA ALA A 58 -8.19 -22.95 13.88
C ALA A 58 -9.29 -23.94 14.29
N CYS A 59 -10.55 -23.54 14.18
CA CYS A 59 -11.68 -24.30 14.72
C CYS A 59 -12.14 -25.46 13.84
N TYR A 60 -11.86 -25.42 12.53
CA TYR A 60 -12.21 -26.53 11.62
C TYR A 60 -11.01 -27.37 11.19
N LYS A 61 -9.76 -26.86 11.28
CA LYS A 61 -8.57 -27.63 10.86
C LYS A 61 -7.72 -28.14 12.00
N ILE A 62 -7.77 -27.52 13.19
CA ILE A 62 -6.86 -27.86 14.30
C ILE A 62 -7.59 -28.61 15.42
N VAL A 63 -8.73 -28.08 15.89
CA VAL A 63 -9.45 -28.68 17.03
C VAL A 63 -10.35 -29.86 16.61
N THR A 64 -10.66 -30.74 17.55
CA THR A 64 -11.60 -31.84 17.36
C THR A 64 -13.05 -31.35 17.28
N ALA A 65 -13.91 -32.13 16.61
CA ALA A 65 -15.30 -31.74 16.33
C ALA A 65 -16.14 -31.37 17.58
N ASN A 66 -15.84 -31.96 18.73
CA ASN A 66 -16.52 -31.66 20.00
C ASN A 66 -16.12 -30.29 20.61
N MET A 67 -15.03 -29.68 20.15
CA MET A 67 -14.51 -28.39 20.64
C MET A 67 -14.79 -27.24 19.67
N THR A 68 -15.20 -27.52 18.42
CA THR A 68 -15.38 -26.53 17.37
C THR A 68 -16.32 -25.39 17.78
N ALA A 69 -17.47 -25.69 18.42
CA ALA A 69 -18.42 -24.66 18.84
C ALA A 69 -17.81 -23.69 19.87
N SER A 70 -17.20 -24.24 20.94
CA SER A 70 -16.54 -23.40 21.96
C SER A 70 -15.33 -22.64 21.41
N CYS A 71 -14.63 -23.20 20.41
CA CYS A 71 -13.53 -22.52 19.73
C CYS A 71 -14.03 -21.30 18.95
N ILE A 72 -15.13 -21.47 18.20
CA ILE A 72 -15.77 -20.38 17.44
C ILE A 72 -16.19 -19.26 18.37
N ASP A 73 -16.93 -19.58 19.44
CA ASP A 73 -17.40 -18.58 20.41
C ASP A 73 -16.25 -17.80 21.06
N PHE A 74 -15.15 -18.49 21.40
CA PHE A 74 -13.99 -17.87 21.99
C PHE A 74 -13.28 -16.90 21.02
N LEU A 75 -13.01 -17.36 19.79
CA LEU A 75 -12.31 -16.53 18.82
C LEU A 75 -13.17 -15.37 18.31
N ASP A 76 -14.47 -15.57 18.11
CA ASP A 76 -15.39 -14.48 17.73
C ASP A 76 -15.43 -13.35 18.78
N LEU A 77 -15.31 -13.70 20.06
CA LEU A 77 -15.38 -12.74 21.16
C LEU A 77 -14.08 -11.95 21.32
N TYR A 78 -12.92 -12.61 21.22
CA TYR A 78 -11.65 -12.00 21.62
C TYR A 78 -10.75 -11.62 20.44
N LEU A 79 -10.73 -12.42 19.38
CA LEU A 79 -9.71 -12.31 18.33
C LEU A 79 -9.77 -10.98 17.54
N PRO A 80 -10.94 -10.39 17.21
CA PRO A 80 -10.97 -9.08 16.56
C PRO A 80 -10.29 -7.98 17.39
N THR A 81 -10.48 -8.01 18.71
CA THR A 81 -9.87 -7.06 19.64
C THR A 81 -8.37 -7.33 19.80
N VAL A 82 -7.96 -8.59 19.89
CA VAL A 82 -6.55 -8.98 19.94
C VAL A 82 -5.80 -8.51 18.69
N ILE A 83 -6.40 -8.65 17.50
CA ILE A 83 -5.82 -8.14 16.24
C ILE A 83 -5.59 -6.64 16.35
N GLN A 84 -6.61 -5.87 16.74
CA GLN A 84 -6.50 -4.42 16.87
C GLN A 84 -5.39 -4.02 17.86
N MET A 85 -5.40 -4.61 19.07
CA MET A 85 -4.39 -4.34 20.08
C MET A 85 -2.98 -4.71 19.62
N THR A 86 -2.85 -5.74 18.79
CA THR A 86 -1.55 -6.16 18.23
C THR A 86 -1.03 -5.12 17.25
N ILE A 87 -1.87 -4.62 16.35
CA ILE A 87 -1.47 -3.58 15.38
C ILE A 87 -1.12 -2.26 16.09
N GLU A 88 -1.88 -1.89 17.11
CA GLU A 88 -1.65 -0.66 17.89
C GLU A 88 -0.36 -0.68 18.72
N GLN A 89 0.29 -1.85 18.90
CA GLN A 89 1.60 -1.93 19.57
C GLN A 89 2.76 -1.45 18.69
N PHE A 90 2.56 -1.34 17.38
CA PHE A 90 3.59 -0.91 16.45
C PHE A 90 3.37 0.52 15.99
N THR A 91 4.47 1.18 15.63
CA THR A 91 4.42 2.48 14.95
C THR A 91 5.01 2.32 13.54
N PRO A 92 4.51 3.05 12.54
CA PRO A 92 5.08 3.02 11.19
C PRO A 92 6.59 3.30 11.20
N LEU A 93 7.04 4.29 11.99
CA LEU A 93 8.46 4.59 12.13
C LEU A 93 9.25 3.42 12.71
N GLY A 94 8.76 2.77 13.78
CA GLY A 94 9.45 1.64 14.40
C GLY A 94 9.60 0.45 13.48
N ILE A 95 8.54 0.11 12.72
CA ILE A 95 8.61 -0.95 11.70
C ILE A 95 9.60 -0.57 10.59
N CYS A 96 9.55 0.65 10.09
CA CYS A 96 10.43 1.08 9.00
C CYS A 96 11.90 1.20 9.40
N GLN A 97 12.19 1.57 10.65
CA GLN A 97 13.55 1.52 11.20
C GLN A 97 14.04 0.08 11.37
N ALA A 98 13.19 -0.81 11.90
CA ALA A 98 13.53 -2.22 12.04
C ALA A 98 13.82 -2.90 10.70
N ASN A 99 13.15 -2.46 9.63
CA ASN A 99 13.37 -2.94 8.25
C ASN A 99 14.41 -2.12 7.48
N LYS A 100 15.15 -1.21 8.14
CA LYS A 100 16.18 -0.34 7.54
C LYS A 100 15.67 0.58 6.41
N CYS A 101 14.36 0.68 6.17
CA CYS A 101 13.76 1.60 5.21
C CYS A 101 13.85 3.05 5.67
N CYS A 102 13.94 3.30 6.98
CA CYS A 102 14.08 4.65 7.52
C CYS A 102 15.41 4.85 8.24
N PRO A 103 16.44 5.40 7.56
CA PRO A 103 17.70 5.78 8.18
C PRO A 103 17.53 6.70 9.39
N PRO A 104 18.50 6.67 10.34
CA PRO A 104 18.57 7.69 11.37
C PRO A 104 18.61 9.07 10.71
N ASN A 105 17.74 9.99 11.16
CA ASN A 105 17.61 11.37 10.70
C ASN A 105 16.80 11.62 9.41
N SER A 106 16.14 10.62 8.81
CA SER A 106 15.29 10.86 7.61
C SER A 106 14.20 11.92 7.83
N GLU A 107 13.61 11.98 9.03
CA GLU A 107 12.61 13.02 9.36
C GLU A 107 13.24 14.41 9.48
N GLU A 108 14.47 14.51 9.99
CA GLU A 108 15.21 15.77 10.09
C GLU A 108 15.62 16.26 8.70
N LEU A 109 16.12 15.34 7.86
CA LEU A 109 16.44 15.62 6.46
C LEU A 109 15.21 16.10 5.71
N LEU A 110 14.06 15.42 5.84
CA LEU A 110 12.80 15.88 5.23
C LEU A 110 12.40 17.29 5.68
N ARG A 111 12.57 17.63 6.96
CA ARG A 111 12.26 18.97 7.48
C ARG A 111 13.25 20.04 7.03
N ALA A 112 14.45 19.65 6.62
CA ALA A 112 15.46 20.56 6.09
C ALA A 112 15.14 21.01 4.64
N PHE A 113 14.30 20.27 3.91
CA PHE A 113 13.81 20.70 2.60
C PHE A 113 12.85 21.89 2.76
N THR A 114 13.12 22.94 2.00
CA THR A 114 12.23 24.08 1.89
C THR A 114 11.01 23.71 1.04
N TYR A 115 9.91 24.43 1.28
CA TYR A 115 8.73 24.31 0.43
C TYR A 115 9.04 24.55 -1.04
N GLN A 116 9.96 25.46 -1.37
CA GLN A 116 10.33 25.75 -2.76
C GLN A 116 11.06 24.58 -3.41
N GLU A 117 11.93 23.88 -2.68
CA GLU A 117 12.64 22.70 -3.19
C GLU A 117 11.67 21.55 -3.47
N ILE A 118 10.74 21.27 -2.55
CA ILE A 118 9.70 20.26 -2.76
C ILE A 118 8.83 20.63 -3.97
N GLN A 119 8.48 21.91 -4.11
CA GLN A 119 7.67 22.37 -5.24
C GLN A 119 8.42 22.36 -6.57
N ALA A 120 9.74 22.52 -6.56
CA ALA A 120 10.56 22.39 -7.76
C ALA A 120 10.54 20.94 -8.29
N GLU A 121 10.52 19.95 -7.40
CA GLU A 121 10.48 18.52 -7.77
C GLU A 121 9.11 18.02 -8.22
N LYS A 122 8.04 18.75 -7.88
CA LYS A 122 6.66 18.38 -8.24
C LYS A 122 6.48 18.10 -9.74
N CYS A 123 6.93 19.01 -10.60
CA CYS A 123 6.71 18.89 -12.05
C CYS A 123 7.66 17.89 -12.75
N PRO A 124 8.97 17.88 -12.48
CA PRO A 124 9.87 16.82 -12.97
C PRO A 124 9.41 15.42 -12.56
N THR A 125 9.00 15.24 -11.29
CA THR A 125 8.51 13.95 -10.79
C THR A 125 7.22 13.53 -11.49
N MET A 126 6.26 14.44 -11.65
CA MET A 126 5.02 14.10 -12.35
C MET A 126 5.26 13.72 -13.82
N LYS A 127 6.15 14.43 -14.52
CA LYS A 127 6.52 14.08 -15.90
C LYS A 127 7.20 12.71 -15.99
N SER A 128 8.05 12.38 -15.01
CA SER A 128 8.67 11.06 -14.91
C SER A 128 7.62 9.96 -14.69
N LEU A 129 6.70 10.18 -13.75
CA LEU A 129 5.59 9.27 -13.48
C LEU A 129 4.71 9.06 -14.71
N GLU A 130 4.34 10.14 -15.41
CA GLU A 130 3.57 10.06 -16.67
C GLU A 130 4.27 9.21 -17.71
N SER A 131 5.55 9.47 -17.95
CA SER A 131 6.34 8.69 -18.91
C SER A 131 6.40 7.22 -18.52
N TYR A 132 6.58 6.94 -17.23
CA TYR A 132 6.59 5.57 -16.71
C TYR A 132 5.24 4.88 -16.91
N VAL A 133 4.14 5.52 -16.50
CA VAL A 133 2.78 4.98 -16.64
C VAL A 133 2.44 4.75 -18.10
N ALA A 134 2.70 5.72 -18.97
CA ALA A 134 2.43 5.60 -20.41
C ALA A 134 3.16 4.41 -21.05
N SER A 135 4.38 4.11 -20.59
CA SER A 135 5.25 3.11 -21.24
C SER A 135 5.21 1.73 -20.58
N ASN A 136 4.93 1.67 -19.27
CA ASN A 136 5.15 0.46 -18.47
C ASN A 136 3.90 -0.06 -17.76
N ILE A 137 2.77 0.67 -17.73
CA ILE A 137 1.60 0.16 -17.00
C ILE A 137 0.94 -1.00 -17.75
N ILE A 138 0.84 -0.95 -19.08
CA ILE A 138 0.17 -1.98 -19.89
C ILE A 138 1.15 -3.13 -20.20
N GLY A 139 0.69 -4.37 -20.01
CA GLY A 139 1.47 -5.58 -20.22
C GLY A 139 2.45 -5.91 -19.10
N SER A 140 2.45 -5.15 -18.00
CA SER A 140 3.34 -5.38 -16.85
C SER A 140 2.61 -6.03 -15.67
N PRO A 141 3.34 -6.56 -14.67
CA PRO A 141 2.74 -7.02 -13.43
C PRO A 141 1.91 -5.95 -12.70
N ILE A 142 2.25 -4.67 -12.90
CA ILE A 142 1.55 -3.52 -12.29
C ILE A 142 0.13 -3.38 -12.87
N GLU A 143 -0.10 -3.73 -14.14
CA GLU A 143 -1.42 -3.67 -14.78
C GLU A 143 -2.48 -4.41 -13.96
N LYS A 144 -2.20 -5.69 -13.66
CA LYS A 144 -3.13 -6.55 -12.92
C LYS A 144 -3.26 -6.14 -11.47
N TYR A 145 -2.18 -5.69 -10.85
CA TYR A 145 -2.23 -5.14 -9.50
C TYR A 145 -3.15 -3.93 -9.43
N PHE A 146 -3.03 -3.00 -10.39
CA PHE A 146 -3.85 -1.80 -10.46
C PHE A 146 -5.32 -2.12 -10.74
N GLU A 147 -5.62 -3.03 -11.66
CA GLU A 147 -6.99 -3.50 -11.94
C GLU A 147 -7.66 -4.12 -10.69
N ASN A 148 -6.93 -4.97 -9.98
CA ASN A 148 -7.42 -5.61 -8.76
C ASN A 148 -7.62 -4.60 -7.64
N SER A 149 -6.64 -3.70 -7.43
CA SER A 149 -6.74 -2.65 -6.42
C SER A 149 -7.93 -1.70 -6.67
N LEU A 150 -8.18 -1.31 -7.93
CA LEU A 150 -9.37 -0.55 -8.30
C LEU A 150 -10.66 -1.31 -7.96
N THR A 151 -10.71 -2.60 -8.31
CA THR A 151 -11.86 -3.47 -8.04
C THR A 151 -12.11 -3.59 -6.54
N ASP A 152 -11.07 -3.87 -5.76
CA ASP A 152 -11.15 -4.06 -4.32
C ASP A 152 -11.53 -2.75 -3.62
N THR A 153 -10.91 -1.63 -3.98
CA THR A 153 -11.22 -0.32 -3.40
C THR A 153 -12.67 0.09 -3.63
N ILE A 154 -13.20 -0.16 -4.84
CA ILE A 154 -14.58 0.21 -5.19
C ILE A 154 -15.59 -0.77 -4.57
N CYS A 155 -15.33 -2.07 -4.68
CA CYS A 155 -16.30 -3.08 -4.27
C CYS A 155 -16.28 -3.36 -2.77
N SER A 156 -15.16 -3.18 -2.06
CA SER A 156 -15.10 -3.31 -0.59
C SER A 156 -15.94 -2.27 0.13
N ARG A 157 -16.16 -1.10 -0.48
CA ARG A 157 -17.02 -0.04 0.05
C ARG A 157 -18.51 -0.27 -0.23
N SER A 158 -18.85 -1.27 -1.04
CA SER A 158 -20.24 -1.63 -1.33
C SER A 158 -20.82 -2.53 -0.25
N ILE A 159 -22.15 -2.45 -0.04
CA ILE A 159 -22.87 -3.35 0.86
C ILE A 159 -22.69 -4.79 0.35
N SER A 160 -22.50 -5.76 1.24
CA SER A 160 -22.21 -7.17 0.91
C SER A 160 -23.16 -7.77 -0.14
N LEU A 161 -24.44 -7.39 -0.13
CA LEU A 161 -25.45 -7.78 -1.12
C LEU A 161 -25.07 -7.44 -2.57
N PHE A 162 -24.35 -6.34 -2.78
CA PHE A 162 -23.97 -5.86 -4.11
C PHE A 162 -22.56 -6.29 -4.53
N GLN A 163 -21.75 -6.82 -3.61
CA GLN A 163 -20.35 -7.15 -3.87
C GLN A 163 -20.15 -8.09 -5.08
N PRO A 164 -20.92 -9.19 -5.27
CA PRO A 164 -20.76 -10.06 -6.44
C PRO A 164 -21.11 -9.34 -7.75
N THR A 165 -22.12 -8.47 -7.71
CA THR A 165 -22.53 -7.68 -8.88
C THR A 165 -21.49 -6.62 -9.21
N CYS A 166 -20.92 -5.96 -8.18
CA CYS A 166 -19.83 -5.00 -8.33
C CYS A 166 -18.60 -5.65 -8.96
N GLN A 167 -18.16 -6.80 -8.46
CA GLN A 167 -17.03 -7.54 -9.02
C GLN A 167 -17.24 -7.85 -10.50
N ARG A 168 -18.44 -8.31 -10.87
CA ARG A 168 -18.78 -8.58 -12.28
C ARG A 168 -18.68 -7.35 -13.17
N ILE A 169 -19.11 -6.18 -12.67
CA ILE A 169 -18.98 -4.91 -13.40
C ILE A 169 -17.50 -4.53 -13.52
N MET A 170 -16.76 -4.62 -12.42
CA MET A 170 -15.34 -4.24 -12.36
C MET A 170 -14.44 -5.10 -13.26
N LEU A 171 -14.80 -6.38 -13.50
CA LEU A 171 -14.11 -7.21 -14.50
C LEU A 171 -14.07 -6.58 -15.90
N ALA A 172 -15.07 -5.77 -16.27
CA ALA A 172 -15.09 -5.06 -17.54
C ALA A 172 -14.60 -3.62 -17.45
N VAL A 173 -14.77 -2.98 -16.28
CA VAL A 173 -14.43 -1.56 -16.08
C VAL A 173 -12.95 -1.36 -15.74
N ALA A 174 -12.37 -2.18 -14.87
CA ALA A 174 -11.00 -2.00 -14.40
C ALA A 174 -9.95 -2.02 -15.54
N PRO A 175 -10.02 -2.93 -16.53
CA PRO A 175 -9.07 -2.92 -17.64
C PRO A 175 -9.20 -1.67 -18.52
N ARG A 176 -10.45 -1.21 -18.75
CA ARG A 176 -10.71 0.01 -19.54
C ARG A 176 -10.19 1.24 -18.82
N PHE A 177 -10.36 1.32 -17.51
CA PHE A 177 -9.85 2.42 -16.70
C PHE A 177 -8.31 2.43 -16.67
N THR A 178 -7.68 1.27 -16.56
CA THR A 178 -6.22 1.11 -16.63
C THR A 178 -5.69 1.56 -17.99
N SER A 179 -6.32 1.13 -19.08
CA SER A 179 -5.99 1.58 -20.43
C SER A 179 -6.17 3.09 -20.62
N LEU A 180 -7.28 3.67 -20.11
CA LEU A 180 -7.50 5.11 -20.15
C LEU A 180 -6.42 5.86 -19.35
N THR A 181 -6.00 5.33 -18.20
CA THR A 181 -4.93 5.93 -17.37
C THR A 181 -3.62 6.00 -18.16
N ALA A 182 -3.26 4.96 -18.91
CA ALA A 182 -2.10 4.95 -19.79
C ALA A 182 -2.19 6.02 -20.90
N VAL A 183 -3.38 6.19 -21.49
CA VAL A 183 -3.63 7.22 -22.53
C VAL A 183 -3.53 8.63 -21.94
N LEU A 184 -4.15 8.87 -20.78
CA LEU A 184 -4.08 10.18 -20.12
C LEU A 184 -2.63 10.54 -19.76
N ALA A 185 -1.83 9.56 -19.33
CA ALA A 185 -0.40 9.75 -19.08
C ALA A 185 0.35 10.12 -20.36
N SER A 186 0.09 9.44 -21.50
CA SER A 186 0.75 9.75 -22.77
C SER A 186 0.36 11.12 -23.34
N GLU A 187 -0.80 11.64 -22.96
CA GLU A 187 -1.28 12.99 -23.28
C GLU A 187 -0.84 14.08 -22.29
N ASN A 188 0.05 13.75 -21.33
CA ASN A 188 0.55 14.64 -20.29
C ASN A 188 -0.57 15.26 -19.41
N LYS A 189 -1.66 14.50 -19.20
CA LYS A 189 -2.84 15.00 -18.47
C LYS A 189 -2.62 15.08 -16.96
N PHE A 190 -1.67 14.32 -16.39
CA PHE A 190 -1.37 14.37 -14.96
C PHE A 190 -0.57 15.63 -14.62
N SER A 191 0.40 16.01 -15.45
CA SER A 191 1.14 17.27 -15.36
C SER A 191 0.19 18.46 -15.49
N GLN A 192 -0.70 18.46 -16.50
CA GLN A 192 -1.70 19.50 -16.68
C GLN A 192 -2.58 19.69 -15.44
N ALA A 193 -3.03 18.60 -14.82
CA ALA A 193 -3.85 18.64 -13.60
C ALA A 193 -3.11 19.26 -12.40
N LEU A 194 -1.78 19.14 -12.38
CA LEU A 194 -0.93 19.72 -11.35
C LEU A 194 -0.44 21.14 -11.67
N LEU A 195 -0.88 21.74 -12.78
CA LEU A 195 -0.37 23.03 -13.30
C LEU A 195 1.14 22.98 -13.61
N CYS A 196 1.57 21.82 -14.09
CA CYS A 196 2.80 21.58 -14.81
C CYS A 196 2.50 21.47 -16.32
#